data_AF-A0A1B6GEA3-F1
#
_entry.id   AF-A0A1B6GEA3-F1
#
_cell.length_a   1.000
_cell.length_b   1.000
_cell.length_c   1.000
_cell.angle_alpha   90.00
_cell.angle_beta   90.00
_cell.angle_gamma   90.00
#
_symmetry.space_group_name_H-M   'P 1'
#
loop_
_entity.id
_entity.type
_entity.pdbx_description
1 polymer ?
#
loop_
_entity_poly.entity_id
_entity_poly.type
_entity_poly.pdbx_seq_one_letter_code
_entity_poly.pdbx_strand_id
1 'polypeptide(L)'
;GAEGAQIPDKWPDSLSTPFNKETPMNLSTNGLVYLSSSPPPFCTKGRTGDGNAITSTILKANKFIYIAVMDYLPTFIFTSKPRYWADIDTALRTAAVDNSVEIRLLVSWWSHSPDSEKLFLRSLTDISDGRKVNITVEHLIGLETTSR
;
A
#
# COMPACT_ATOMS: atom_id res chain seq x y z
N GLY A 1 -22.42 10.89 -3.59
CA GLY A 1 -22.97 11.82 -2.60
C GLY A 1 -24.18 12.50 -3.20
N ALA A 2 -25.15 12.93 -2.39
CA ALA A 2 -26.25 13.75 -2.87
C ALA A 2 -25.73 15.09 -3.43
N GLU A 3 -26.52 15.73 -4.28
CA GLU A 3 -26.20 17.07 -4.80
C GLU A 3 -25.95 18.04 -3.63
N GLY A 4 -24.83 18.77 -3.69
CA GLY A 4 -24.42 19.71 -2.63
C GLY A 4 -23.77 19.10 -1.38
N ALA A 5 -23.58 17.78 -1.31
CA ALA A 5 -22.93 17.16 -0.14
C ALA A 5 -21.48 17.68 0.05
N GLN A 6 -21.17 18.13 1.27
CA GLN A 6 -19.84 18.57 1.70
C GLN A 6 -19.25 17.59 2.72
N ILE A 7 -17.92 17.56 2.81
CA ILE A 7 -17.23 16.85 3.89
C ILE A 7 -17.38 17.70 5.16
N PRO A 8 -17.88 17.13 6.28
CA PRO A 8 -18.04 17.89 7.50
C PRO A 8 -16.68 18.15 8.16
N ASP A 9 -16.55 19.28 8.87
CA ASP A 9 -15.36 19.56 9.70
C ASP A 9 -15.12 18.49 10.76
N LYS A 10 -16.21 17.92 11.28
CA LYS A 10 -16.21 16.77 12.18
C LYS A 10 -17.29 15.78 11.76
N TRP A 11 -16.89 14.54 11.49
CA TRP A 11 -17.84 13.45 11.26
C TRP A 11 -18.68 13.15 12.52
N PRO A 12 -19.96 12.75 12.36
CA PRO A 12 -20.80 12.32 13.47
C PRO A 12 -20.13 11.24 14.32
N ASP A 13 -20.34 11.29 15.64
CA ASP A 13 -19.75 10.31 16.56
C ASP A 13 -20.24 8.87 16.26
N SER A 14 -21.40 8.70 15.63
CA SER A 14 -21.92 7.41 15.14
C SER A 14 -21.05 6.73 14.09
N LEU A 15 -20.17 7.48 13.41
CA LEU A 15 -19.21 6.94 12.43
C LEU A 15 -17.82 6.72 13.04
N SER A 16 -17.64 7.01 14.33
CA SER A 16 -16.39 6.75 15.05
C SER A 16 -16.28 5.28 15.45
N THR A 17 -15.06 4.81 15.74
CA THR A 17 -14.81 3.43 16.18
C THR A 17 -13.71 3.39 17.24
N PRO A 18 -13.81 2.49 18.24
CA PRO A 18 -12.69 2.21 19.15
C PRO A 18 -11.66 1.25 18.53
N PHE A 19 -11.94 0.69 17.33
CA PHE A 19 -11.10 -0.34 16.71
C PHE A 19 -10.17 0.23 15.64
N ASN A 20 -8.87 -0.05 15.78
CA ASN A 20 -7.79 0.46 14.93
C ASN A 20 -6.56 -0.47 14.99
N LYS A 21 -5.43 -0.05 14.41
CA LYS A 21 -4.19 -0.84 14.39
C LYS A 21 -3.60 -1.10 15.79
N GLU A 22 -3.90 -0.27 16.79
CA GLU A 22 -3.50 -0.43 18.19
C GLU A 22 -4.48 -1.30 18.98
N THR A 23 -5.77 -1.13 18.76
CA THR A 23 -6.86 -1.84 19.44
C THR A 23 -7.77 -2.56 18.44
N PRO A 24 -7.27 -3.58 17.72
CA PRO A 24 -8.08 -4.28 16.72
C PRO A 24 -9.22 -5.08 17.38
N MET A 25 -10.34 -5.22 16.68
CA MET A 25 -11.44 -6.08 17.09
C MET A 25 -11.03 -7.54 16.95
N ASN A 26 -11.27 -8.36 17.98
CA ASN A 26 -11.09 -9.80 17.87
C ASN A 26 -12.37 -10.44 17.30
N LEU A 27 -12.29 -10.90 16.04
CA LEU A 27 -13.30 -11.77 15.46
C LEU A 27 -12.84 -13.21 15.69
N SER A 28 -13.56 -13.95 16.53
CA SER A 28 -13.20 -15.30 17.00
C SER A 28 -12.75 -16.26 15.89
N THR A 29 -13.29 -16.11 14.68
CA THR A 29 -12.98 -16.93 13.50
C THR A 29 -11.99 -16.29 12.51
N ASN A 30 -11.81 -14.96 12.56
CA ASN A 30 -11.07 -14.19 11.56
C ASN A 30 -9.86 -13.44 12.13
N GLY A 31 -9.57 -13.63 13.41
CA GLY A 31 -8.45 -12.99 14.11
C GLY A 31 -8.70 -11.52 14.43
N LEU A 32 -7.61 -10.78 14.58
CA LEU A 32 -7.63 -9.35 14.90
C LEU A 32 -7.87 -8.53 13.63
N VAL A 33 -8.95 -7.75 13.60
CA VAL A 33 -9.35 -6.95 12.44
C VAL A 33 -9.64 -5.49 12.82
N TYR A 34 -9.45 -4.60 11.86
CA TYR A 34 -9.94 -3.23 11.93
C TYR A 34 -10.14 -2.71 10.50
N LEU A 35 -10.91 -1.65 10.36
CA LEU A 35 -11.10 -0.98 9.07
C LEU A 35 -10.17 0.23 8.99
N SER A 36 -9.40 0.30 7.93
CA SER A 36 -8.68 1.51 7.56
C SER A 36 -9.49 2.35 6.57
N SER A 37 -9.11 3.61 6.38
CA SER A 37 -9.79 4.49 5.43
C SER A 37 -8.89 5.54 4.78
N SER A 38 -9.25 5.95 3.58
CA SER A 38 -8.68 7.07 2.83
C SER A 38 -9.76 7.73 1.95
N PRO A 39 -9.54 8.97 1.47
CA PRO A 39 -8.44 9.88 1.83
C PRO A 39 -8.59 10.41 3.27
N PRO A 40 -7.58 11.11 3.83
CA PRO A 40 -7.60 11.56 5.23
C PRO A 40 -8.89 12.28 5.68
N PRO A 41 -9.56 13.10 4.85
CA PRO A 41 -10.84 13.71 5.22
C PRO A 41 -11.97 12.71 5.50
N PHE A 42 -11.89 11.47 5.02
CA PHE A 42 -12.86 10.40 5.29
C PHE A 42 -12.42 9.46 6.42
N CYS A 43 -11.26 9.74 7.04
CA CYS A 43 -10.76 8.97 8.17
C CYS A 43 -11.39 9.49 9.47
N THR A 44 -12.54 8.94 9.83
CA THR A 44 -13.29 9.33 11.03
C THR A 44 -12.53 9.05 12.31
N LYS A 45 -12.96 9.67 13.42
CA LYS A 45 -12.31 9.56 14.72
C LYS A 45 -12.13 8.08 15.12
N GLY A 46 -10.90 7.76 15.51
CA GLY A 46 -10.50 6.44 15.97
C GLY A 46 -10.15 5.44 14.88
N ARG A 47 -10.34 5.75 13.58
CA ARG A 47 -9.89 4.91 12.47
C ARG A 47 -8.39 5.10 12.17
N THR A 48 -7.77 4.06 11.63
CA THR A 48 -6.41 4.13 11.07
C THR A 48 -6.47 4.53 9.60
N GLY A 49 -5.63 5.47 9.17
CA GLY A 49 -5.53 5.81 7.75
C GLY A 49 -4.92 4.68 6.92
N ASP A 50 -5.39 4.46 5.68
CA ASP A 50 -4.97 3.34 4.82
C ASP A 50 -3.44 3.24 4.66
N GLY A 51 -2.77 4.37 4.37
CA GLY A 51 -1.31 4.38 4.21
C GLY A 51 -0.56 3.88 5.46
N ASN A 52 -1.05 4.22 6.65
CA ASN A 52 -0.48 3.76 7.92
C ASN A 52 -0.82 2.29 8.20
N ALA A 53 -2.03 1.85 7.84
CA ALA A 53 -2.41 0.44 7.95
C ALA A 53 -1.52 -0.45 7.07
N ILE A 54 -1.27 -0.06 5.82
CA ILE A 54 -0.40 -0.79 4.89
C ILE A 54 1.05 -0.84 5.41
N THR A 55 1.66 0.31 5.71
CA THR A 55 3.07 0.35 6.14
C THR A 55 3.29 -0.36 7.47
N SER A 56 2.37 -0.23 8.43
CA SER A 56 2.47 -0.96 9.70
C SER A 56 2.28 -2.47 9.54
N THR A 57 1.47 -2.92 8.57
CA THR A 57 1.33 -4.35 8.24
C THR A 57 2.63 -4.91 7.65
N ILE A 58 3.25 -4.17 6.73
CA ILE A 58 4.56 -4.52 6.14
C ILE A 58 5.63 -4.63 7.23
N LEU A 59 5.73 -3.63 8.11
CA LEU A 59 6.75 -3.59 9.16
C LEU A 59 6.57 -4.68 10.24
N LYS A 60 5.35 -5.20 10.43
CA LYS A 60 5.05 -6.29 11.37
C LYS A 60 5.22 -7.69 10.76
N ALA A 61 5.44 -7.79 9.45
CA ALA A 61 5.62 -9.07 8.79
C ALA A 61 6.93 -9.74 9.26
N ASN A 62 6.87 -11.05 9.53
CA ASN A 62 8.02 -11.81 10.07
C ASN A 62 8.55 -12.89 9.11
N LYS A 63 7.89 -13.11 7.96
CA LYS A 63 8.22 -14.22 7.05
C LYS A 63 8.20 -13.80 5.59
N PHE A 64 7.03 -13.33 5.12
CA PHE A 64 6.85 -12.94 3.73
C PHE A 64 5.90 -11.75 3.59
N ILE A 65 6.04 -11.02 2.48
CA ILE A 65 5.16 -9.96 2.01
C ILE A 65 4.90 -10.21 0.53
N TYR A 66 3.65 -10.57 0.18
CA TYR A 66 3.23 -10.76 -1.20
C TYR A 66 2.25 -9.66 -1.60
N ILE A 67 2.60 -8.91 -2.64
CA ILE A 67 1.87 -7.73 -3.10
C ILE A 67 1.46 -7.93 -4.55
N ALA A 68 0.19 -7.72 -4.86
CA ALA A 68 -0.32 -7.67 -6.23
C ALA A 68 -0.96 -6.30 -6.47
N VAL A 69 -0.42 -5.51 -7.39
CA VAL A 69 -0.86 -4.13 -7.65
C VAL A 69 -0.92 -3.81 -9.15
N MET A 70 -1.72 -2.81 -9.48
CA MET A 70 -1.76 -2.25 -10.83
C MET A 70 -0.46 -1.52 -11.16
N ASP A 71 -0.05 -0.62 -10.28
CA ASP A 71 1.16 0.19 -10.46
C ASP A 71 1.98 0.22 -9.16
N TYR A 72 3.31 0.15 -9.27
CA TYR A 72 4.25 0.41 -8.19
C TYR A 72 5.04 1.69 -8.47
N LEU A 73 4.48 2.81 -8.00
CA LEU A 73 5.13 4.11 -8.06
C LEU A 73 5.13 4.70 -6.66
N PRO A 74 6.29 4.79 -5.97
CA PRO A 74 6.40 5.49 -4.70
C PRO A 74 6.35 7.02 -4.92
N THR A 75 5.39 7.49 -5.72
CA THR A 75 5.14 8.89 -6.01
C THR A 75 3.64 9.15 -6.10
N PHE A 76 3.20 10.31 -5.67
CA PHE A 76 1.84 10.79 -5.91
C PHE A 76 1.73 11.23 -7.37
N ILE A 77 1.05 10.43 -8.19
CA ILE A 77 0.91 10.67 -9.65
C ILE A 77 -0.31 11.52 -10.01
N PHE A 78 -1.27 11.66 -9.10
CA PHE A 78 -2.49 12.45 -9.30
C PHE A 78 -2.44 13.83 -8.61
N THR A 79 -1.24 14.40 -8.50
CA THR A 79 -1.02 15.74 -7.92
C THR A 79 -0.39 16.67 -8.95
N SER A 80 -0.63 17.98 -8.83
CA SER A 80 -0.12 19.00 -9.76
C SER A 80 1.41 19.02 -9.90
N LYS A 81 2.12 18.52 -8.88
CA LYS A 81 3.55 18.24 -8.91
C LYS A 81 3.77 16.84 -8.35
N PRO A 82 4.60 16.00 -8.99
CA PRO A 82 4.98 14.71 -8.43
C PRO A 82 5.57 14.91 -7.03
N ARG A 83 5.12 14.10 -6.07
CA ARG A 83 5.70 14.08 -4.72
C ARG A 83 6.15 12.66 -4.42
N TYR A 84 7.35 12.51 -3.88
CA TYR A 84 7.84 11.20 -3.46
C TYR A 84 7.06 10.71 -2.24
N TRP A 85 6.68 9.44 -2.25
CA TRP A 85 6.06 8.74 -1.13
C TRP A 85 7.05 7.71 -0.58
N ALA A 86 7.91 8.17 0.32
CA ALA A 86 8.98 7.36 0.88
C ALA A 86 8.47 6.22 1.77
N ASP A 87 7.29 6.34 2.38
CA ASP A 87 6.87 5.46 3.47
C ASP A 87 6.77 3.99 3.02
N ILE A 88 6.20 3.74 1.84
CA ILE A 88 6.02 2.38 1.32
C ILE A 88 7.37 1.74 0.95
N ASP A 89 8.22 2.49 0.25
CA ASP A 89 9.54 2.02 -0.18
C ASP A 89 10.45 1.78 1.03
N THR A 90 10.40 2.68 2.03
CA THR A 90 11.10 2.52 3.31
C THR A 90 10.62 1.29 4.05
N ALA A 91 9.31 1.09 4.18
CA ALA A 91 8.74 -0.05 4.90
C ALA A 91 9.16 -1.39 4.27
N LEU A 92 9.12 -1.51 2.94
CA LEU A 92 9.54 -2.71 2.23
C LEU A 92 11.03 -2.98 2.41
N ARG A 93 11.89 -1.96 2.25
CA ARG A 93 13.34 -2.11 2.44
C ARG A 93 13.69 -2.46 3.88
N THR A 94 13.05 -1.84 4.87
CA THR A 94 13.22 -2.17 6.29
C THR A 94 12.83 -3.62 6.56
N ALA A 95 11.66 -4.07 6.10
CA ALA A 95 11.23 -5.45 6.29
C ALA A 95 12.23 -6.45 5.67
N ALA A 96 12.72 -6.14 4.46
CA ALA A 96 13.65 -7.01 3.75
C ALA A 96 15.04 -7.06 4.42
N VAL A 97 15.60 -5.90 4.80
CA VAL A 97 16.98 -5.79 5.30
C VAL A 97 17.07 -6.13 6.79
N ASP A 98 16.19 -5.56 7.61
CA ASP A 98 16.31 -5.65 9.07
C ASP A 98 15.73 -6.96 9.59
N ASN A 99 14.65 -7.44 8.94
CA ASN A 99 13.91 -8.62 9.39
C ASN A 99 14.07 -9.84 8.47
N SER A 100 14.85 -9.72 7.39
CA SER A 100 15.06 -10.80 6.40
C SER A 100 13.73 -11.37 5.85
N VAL A 101 12.72 -10.51 5.69
CA VAL A 101 11.41 -10.90 5.16
C VAL A 101 11.50 -11.08 3.65
N GLU A 102 10.96 -12.18 3.15
CA GLU A 102 10.83 -12.42 1.71
C GLU A 102 9.76 -11.50 1.10
N ILE A 103 10.07 -10.84 -0.01
CA ILE A 103 9.11 -9.96 -0.69
C ILE A 103 8.92 -10.45 -2.12
N ARG A 104 7.65 -10.61 -2.52
CA ARG A 104 7.28 -10.86 -3.92
C ARG A 104 6.26 -9.82 -4.36
N LEU A 105 6.56 -9.14 -5.46
CA LEU A 105 5.66 -8.20 -6.09
C LEU A 105 5.19 -8.78 -7.42
N LEU A 106 3.88 -8.81 -7.62
CA LEU A 106 3.24 -8.99 -8.91
C LEU A 106 2.68 -7.63 -9.36
N VAL A 107 3.31 -7.02 -10.36
CA VAL A 107 2.95 -5.67 -10.81
C VAL A 107 2.41 -5.76 -12.23
N SER A 108 1.28 -5.11 -12.50
CA SER A 108 0.73 -5.12 -13.86
C SER A 108 1.65 -4.34 -14.80
N TRP A 109 1.79 -4.79 -16.04
CA TRP A 109 2.55 -4.08 -17.07
C TRP A 109 1.65 -3.87 -18.29
N TRP A 110 1.31 -2.61 -18.54
CA TRP A 110 0.46 -2.17 -19.65
C TRP A 110 1.30 -1.42 -20.69
N SER A 111 0.76 -1.27 -21.91
CA SER A 111 1.36 -0.45 -22.97
C SER A 111 1.58 1.01 -22.56
N HIS A 112 0.83 1.49 -21.56
CA HIS A 112 0.86 2.87 -21.06
C HIS A 112 1.49 2.97 -19.66
N SER A 113 2.07 1.89 -19.12
CA SER A 113 2.81 1.94 -17.86
C SER A 113 4.01 2.88 -17.99
N PRO A 114 4.25 3.79 -17.03
CA PRO A 114 5.34 4.75 -17.13
C PRO A 114 6.70 4.07 -16.97
N ASP A 115 7.68 4.47 -17.78
CA ASP A 115 9.05 3.91 -17.72
C ASP A 115 9.71 4.06 -16.33
N SER A 116 9.32 5.07 -15.55
CA SER A 116 9.82 5.28 -14.19
C SER A 116 9.46 4.14 -13.24
N GLU A 117 8.36 3.42 -13.46
CA GLU A 117 7.98 2.25 -12.66
C GLU A 117 9.06 1.17 -12.68
N LYS A 118 9.59 0.86 -13.88
CA LYS A 118 10.70 -0.09 -14.01
C LYS A 118 11.93 0.33 -13.22
N LEU A 119 12.23 1.63 -13.19
CA LEU A 119 13.37 2.17 -12.45
C LEU A 119 13.18 2.02 -10.94
N PHE A 120 11.97 2.28 -10.43
CA PHE A 120 11.65 2.09 -9.02
C PHE A 120 11.69 0.61 -8.62
N LEU A 121 11.08 -0.27 -9.41
CA LEU A 121 11.09 -1.71 -9.16
C LEU A 121 12.51 -2.27 -9.20
N ARG A 122 13.32 -1.86 -10.18
CA ARG A 122 14.74 -2.23 -10.25
C ARG A 122 15.52 -1.76 -9.03
N SER A 123 15.35 -0.49 -8.62
CA SER A 123 15.95 0.03 -7.40
C SER A 123 15.56 -0.77 -6.15
N LEU A 124 14.33 -1.27 -6.11
CA LEU A 124 13.84 -2.11 -5.01
C LEU A 124 14.47 -3.51 -5.04
N THR A 125 14.67 -4.11 -6.22
CA THR A 125 15.25 -5.46 -6.34
C THR A 125 16.78 -5.47 -6.21
N ASP A 126 17.46 -4.43 -6.66
CA ASP A 126 18.94 -4.34 -6.71
C ASP A 126 19.59 -4.47 -5.31
N ILE A 127 18.87 -4.23 -4.22
CA ILE A 127 19.41 -4.44 -2.85
C ILE A 127 19.55 -5.93 -2.48
N SER A 128 18.92 -6.82 -3.25
CA SER A 128 19.10 -8.28 -3.13
C SER A 128 20.51 -8.68 -3.59
N ASP A 129 21.06 -7.97 -4.57
CA ASP A 129 22.40 -8.18 -5.11
C ASP A 129 23.47 -7.57 -4.19
N GLY A 130 23.78 -8.30 -3.12
CA GLY A 130 24.82 -7.92 -2.16
C GLY A 130 24.46 -8.19 -0.70
N ARG A 131 23.23 -8.64 -0.42
CA ARG A 131 22.77 -9.01 0.93
C ARG A 131 21.99 -10.33 0.88
N LYS A 132 21.78 -10.98 2.03
CA LYS A 132 20.85 -12.13 2.14
C LYS A 132 19.39 -11.66 2.14
N VAL A 133 19.01 -10.87 1.14
CA VAL A 133 17.68 -10.28 0.98
C VAL A 133 17.04 -10.91 -0.25
N ASN A 134 15.74 -11.22 -0.17
CA ASN A 134 15.00 -11.83 -1.27
C ASN A 134 13.81 -10.94 -1.65
N ILE A 135 13.99 -10.13 -2.68
CA ILE A 135 12.92 -9.33 -3.29
C ILE A 135 12.82 -9.72 -4.76
N THR A 136 11.66 -10.25 -5.17
CA THR A 136 11.39 -10.61 -6.56
C THR A 136 10.22 -9.81 -7.11
N VAL A 137 10.31 -9.46 -8.39
CA VAL A 137 9.26 -8.77 -9.14
C VAL A 137 8.88 -9.61 -10.34
N GLU A 138 7.60 -9.88 -10.48
CA GLU A 138 6.99 -10.48 -11.67
C GLU A 138 6.01 -9.49 -12.29
N HIS A 139 5.91 -9.51 -13.62
CA HIS A 139 4.99 -8.64 -14.35
C HIS A 139 3.77 -9.42 -14.82
N LEU A 140 2.58 -8.94 -14.48
CA LEU A 140 1.34 -9.40 -15.10
C LEU A 140 1.13 -8.59 -16.39
N ILE A 141 1.44 -9.20 -17.54
CA ILE A 141 1.29 -8.54 -18.84
C ILE A 141 -0.19 -8.45 -19.18
N GLY A 142 -0.71 -7.23 -19.26
CA GLY A 142 -2.05 -6.99 -19.77
C GLY A 142 -2.09 -7.25 -21.27
N LEU A 143 -2.79 -8.31 -21.70
CA LEU A 143 -3.14 -8.46 -23.10
C LEU A 143 -4.14 -7.35 -23.43
N GLU A 144 -3.78 -6.45 -24.33
CA GLU A 144 -4.79 -5.60 -24.97
C GLU A 144 -5.78 -6.54 -25.67
N THR A 145 -6.97 -6.70 -25.10
CA THR A 145 -8.10 -7.16 -25.88
C THR A 145 -8.31 -6.09 -26.93
N THR A 146 -7.84 -6.35 -28.14
CA THR A 146 -8.16 -5.57 -29.32
C THR A 146 -9.68 -5.57 -29.43
N SER A 147 -10.31 -4.48 -28.97
CA SER A 147 -11.73 -4.26 -29.25
C SER A 147 -11.85 -4.18 -30.77
N ARG A 148 -12.65 -5.08 -31.33
CA ARG A 148 -13.20 -4.90 -32.67
C ARG A 148 -14.12 -3.68 -32.70
#